data_AF-A0A356K3Q2-F1
#
_entry.id   AF-A0A356K3Q2-F1
#
_cell.length_a   1.000
_cell.length_b   1.000
_cell.length_c   1.000
_cell.angle_alpha   90.00
_cell.angle_beta   90.00
_cell.angle_gamma   90.00
#
_symmetry.space_group_name_H-M   'P 1'
#
loop_
_entity.id
_entity.type
_entity.pdbx_description
1 polymer ?
#
loop_
_entity_poly.entity_id
_entity_poly.type
_entity_poly.pdbx_seq_one_letter_code
_entity_poly.pdbx_strand_id
1 'polypeptide(L)'
;MVRRDISSKYILKRRGDLEMKKMNKKGFTLVELLAVIAILAILILLVTPNILKMFNEGKESIFVQQAQRVMDASNNKYMSVSLKSPGAYVFTNKVQDDESKTSYPKTTNLNLTSNAIDYCVEMNNEGNITFIHVSDATYSIKIANDKGVKLDDISKPNESDANKYKELKTNGTDADYAAVGLTIEGSGDTAKSKCNR
;
A
#
# COMPACT_ATOMS: atom_id res chain seq x y z
N MET A 1 -7.76 -24.91 -97.45
CA MET A 1 -8.49 -26.19 -97.48
C MET A 1 -8.47 -26.77 -96.09
N VAL A 2 -9.66 -26.89 -95.50
CA VAL A 2 -9.98 -27.29 -94.12
C VAL A 2 -9.52 -28.72 -93.83
N ARG A 3 -8.88 -28.95 -92.67
CA ARG A 3 -9.08 -30.06 -91.70
C ARG A 3 -8.30 -29.65 -90.42
N ARG A 4 -8.72 -29.87 -89.16
CA ARG A 4 -9.33 -31.04 -88.53
C ARG A 4 -10.04 -30.61 -87.24
N ASP A 5 -11.11 -31.33 -86.90
CA ASP A 5 -11.57 -31.56 -85.52
C ASP A 5 -10.43 -31.84 -84.55
N ILE A 6 -10.63 -31.54 -83.26
CA ILE A 6 -10.74 -32.54 -82.18
C ILE A 6 -10.81 -31.80 -80.84
N SER A 7 -11.95 -31.99 -80.17
CA SER A 7 -12.11 -32.35 -78.75
C SER A 7 -10.97 -31.97 -77.77
N SER A 8 -11.29 -31.06 -76.87
CA SER A 8 -10.66 -30.91 -75.55
C SER A 8 -11.56 -29.96 -74.74
N LYS A 9 -12.61 -30.40 -74.06
CA LYS A 9 -12.63 -31.40 -72.98
C LYS A 9 -11.56 -31.15 -71.90
N TYR A 10 -11.33 -29.89 -71.58
CA TYR A 10 -10.57 -29.42 -70.40
C TYR A 10 -11.13 -28.01 -70.05
N ILE A 11 -11.56 -27.58 -68.86
CA ILE A 11 -11.74 -28.11 -67.51
C ILE A 11 -12.81 -27.18 -66.90
N LEU A 12 -14.03 -27.66 -66.66
CA LEU A 12 -14.98 -27.02 -65.75
C LEU A 12 -15.40 -28.09 -64.75
N LYS A 13 -14.52 -28.39 -63.79
CA LYS A 13 -14.84 -29.32 -62.71
C LYS A 13 -14.43 -28.75 -61.36
N ARG A 14 -15.44 -28.64 -60.51
CA ARG A 14 -15.45 -28.31 -59.08
C ARG A 14 -15.26 -26.84 -58.71
N ARG A 15 -16.31 -26.04 -58.93
CA ARG A 15 -16.86 -25.32 -57.76
C ARG A 15 -17.51 -26.39 -56.91
N GLY A 16 -16.78 -26.89 -55.91
CA GLY A 16 -17.45 -27.56 -54.80
C GLY A 16 -18.44 -26.54 -54.27
N ASP A 17 -19.72 -26.89 -54.26
CA ASP A 17 -20.66 -26.27 -53.34
C ASP A 17 -20.03 -26.45 -51.96
N LEU A 18 -19.31 -25.43 -51.51
CA LEU A 18 -19.15 -25.16 -50.11
C LEU A 18 -20.56 -24.81 -49.65
N GLU A 19 -21.33 -25.86 -49.41
CA GLU A 19 -22.56 -25.80 -48.65
C GLU A 19 -22.13 -25.23 -47.30
N MET A 20 -22.17 -23.90 -47.19
CA MET A 20 -21.88 -23.20 -45.95
C MET A 20 -22.96 -23.65 -45.00
N LYS A 21 -22.63 -24.68 -44.20
CA LYS A 21 -23.44 -25.19 -43.10
C LYS A 21 -23.86 -24.00 -42.29
N LYS A 22 -25.10 -23.55 -42.51
CA LYS A 22 -25.68 -22.38 -41.87
C LYS A 22 -25.71 -22.73 -40.39
N MET A 23 -24.74 -22.23 -39.62
CA MET A 23 -24.69 -22.45 -38.19
C MET A 23 -25.94 -21.77 -37.64
N ASN A 24 -26.92 -22.58 -37.23
CA ASN A 24 -28.10 -22.08 -36.52
C ASN A 24 -27.58 -21.42 -35.24
N LYS A 25 -27.43 -20.10 -35.27
CA LYS A 25 -27.15 -19.30 -34.09
C LYS A 25 -28.43 -19.30 -33.27
N LYS A 26 -28.63 -20.33 -32.45
CA LYS A 26 -29.58 -20.27 -31.35
C LYS A 26 -29.06 -19.19 -30.40
N GLY A 27 -29.64 -18.00 -30.50
CA GLY A 27 -29.36 -16.90 -29.58
C GLY A 27 -29.95 -17.21 -28.21
N PHE A 28 -29.33 -16.68 -27.17
CA PHE A 28 -29.93 -16.65 -25.84
C PHE A 28 -31.25 -15.90 -25.89
N THR A 29 -32.28 -16.45 -25.26
CA THR A 29 -33.56 -15.75 -25.09
C THR A 29 -33.43 -14.71 -23.97
N LEU A 30 -34.21 -13.63 -24.06
CA LEU A 30 -34.19 -12.58 -23.02
C LEU A 30 -34.56 -13.14 -21.64
N VAL A 31 -35.43 -14.16 -21.59
CA VAL A 31 -35.89 -14.79 -20.34
C VAL A 31 -34.76 -15.57 -19.66
N GLU A 32 -33.95 -16.31 -20.43
CA GLU A 32 -32.80 -17.03 -19.88
C GLU A 32 -31.77 -16.07 -19.29
N LEU A 33 -31.53 -14.93 -19.96
CA LEU A 33 -30.62 -13.91 -19.46
C LEU A 33 -31.18 -13.21 -18.21
N LEU A 34 -32.49 -12.96 -18.18
CA LEU A 34 -33.18 -12.36 -17.03
C LEU A 34 -33.13 -13.24 -15.78
N ALA A 35 -33.32 -14.55 -15.95
CA ALA A 35 -33.23 -15.50 -14.85
C ALA A 35 -31.81 -15.53 -14.25
N VAL A 36 -30.77 -15.47 -15.09
CA VAL A 36 -29.37 -15.47 -14.63
C VAL A 36 -29.04 -14.21 -13.85
N ILE A 37 -29.40 -13.02 -14.34
CA ILE A 37 -29.14 -11.76 -13.62
C ILE A 37 -29.89 -11.71 -12.28
N ALA A 38 -31.11 -12.26 -12.22
CA ALA A 38 -31.90 -12.32 -11.00
C ALA A 38 -31.20 -13.17 -9.91
N ILE A 39 -30.67 -14.33 -10.29
CA ILE A 39 -29.92 -15.20 -9.36
C ILE A 39 -28.59 -14.54 -8.95
N LEU A 40 -27.84 -13.96 -9.89
CA LEU A 40 -26.59 -13.27 -9.59
C LEU A 40 -26.80 -12.08 -8.63
N ALA A 41 -27.88 -11.33 -8.78
CA ALA A 41 -28.20 -10.22 -7.89
C ALA A 41 -28.40 -10.68 -6.43
N ILE A 42 -29.11 -11.79 -6.23
CA ILE A 42 -29.32 -12.37 -4.88
C ILE A 42 -27.98 -12.84 -4.28
N LEU A 43 -27.12 -13.47 -5.08
CA LEU A 43 -25.81 -13.95 -4.61
C LEU A 43 -24.89 -12.81 -4.20
N ILE A 44 -24.82 -11.73 -4.99
CA ILE A 44 -24.00 -10.55 -4.68
C ILE A 44 -24.42 -9.96 -3.33
N LEU A 45 -25.73 -9.85 -3.09
CA LEU A 45 -26.28 -9.22 -1.89
C LEU A 45 -25.83 -9.88 -0.58
N LEU A 46 -25.67 -11.21 -0.57
CA LEU A 46 -25.16 -11.97 0.59
C LEU A 46 -23.63 -11.88 0.73
N VAL A 47 -22.92 -11.84 -0.38
CA VAL A 47 -21.45 -11.96 -0.40
C VAL A 47 -20.74 -10.62 -0.19
N THR A 48 -21.30 -9.52 -0.71
CA THR A 48 -20.70 -8.18 -0.64
C THR A 48 -20.25 -7.73 0.76
N PRO A 49 -21.03 -7.87 1.86
CA PRO A 49 -20.57 -7.40 3.17
C PRO A 49 -19.29 -8.09 3.63
N ASN A 50 -19.14 -9.39 3.34
CA ASN A 50 -17.96 -10.17 3.73
C ASN A 50 -16.72 -9.79 2.91
N ILE A 51 -16.89 -9.52 1.61
CA ILE A 51 -15.79 -9.05 0.75
C ILE A 51 -15.29 -7.69 1.22
N LEU A 52 -16.20 -6.76 1.57
CA LEU A 52 -15.81 -5.43 2.06
C LEU A 52 -15.03 -5.50 3.37
N LYS A 53 -15.44 -6.37 4.29
CA LYS A 53 -14.71 -6.64 5.54
C LYS A 53 -13.30 -7.15 5.25
N MET A 54 -13.17 -8.19 4.45
CA MET A 54 -11.87 -8.79 4.09
C MET A 54 -10.95 -7.81 3.35
N PHE A 55 -11.52 -6.95 2.51
CA PHE A 55 -10.77 -5.90 1.81
C PHE A 55 -10.20 -4.85 2.79
N ASN A 56 -11.00 -4.42 3.78
CA ASN A 56 -10.55 -3.48 4.80
C ASN A 56 -9.49 -4.10 5.73
N GLU A 57 -9.68 -5.35 6.16
CA GLU A 57 -8.68 -6.11 6.92
C GLU A 57 -7.37 -6.29 6.14
N GLY A 58 -7.46 -6.50 4.82
CA GLY A 58 -6.31 -6.56 3.93
C GLY A 58 -5.54 -5.24 3.89
N LYS A 59 -6.24 -4.10 3.78
CA LYS A 59 -5.60 -2.77 3.84
C LYS A 59 -4.91 -2.51 5.17
N GLU A 60 -5.58 -2.82 6.27
CA GLU A 60 -5.00 -2.68 7.62
C GLU A 60 -3.75 -3.57 7.78
N SER A 61 -3.80 -4.81 7.28
CA SER A 61 -2.64 -5.71 7.23
C SER A 61 -1.45 -5.14 6.47
N ILE A 62 -1.72 -4.48 5.35
CA ILE A 62 -0.67 -3.87 4.54
C ILE A 62 -0.05 -2.70 5.31
N PHE A 63 -0.87 -1.89 5.97
CA PHE A 63 -0.38 -0.77 6.77
C PHE A 63 0.49 -1.21 7.95
N VAL A 64 0.08 -2.24 8.71
CA VAL A 64 0.89 -2.84 9.78
C VAL A 64 2.25 -3.32 9.24
N GLN A 65 2.27 -4.01 8.10
CA GLN A 65 3.51 -4.44 7.46
C GLN A 65 4.40 -3.27 7.02
N GLN A 66 3.81 -2.15 6.60
CA GLN A 66 4.57 -0.94 6.28
C GLN A 66 5.23 -0.35 7.54
N ALA A 67 4.51 -0.31 8.67
CA ALA A 67 5.08 0.16 9.93
C ALA A 67 6.20 -0.77 10.44
N GLN A 68 6.05 -2.08 10.29
CA GLN A 68 7.11 -3.06 10.56
C GLN A 68 8.36 -2.80 9.69
N ARG A 69 8.18 -2.53 8.39
CA ARG A 69 9.29 -2.17 7.50
C ARG A 69 9.99 -0.88 7.90
N VAL A 70 9.25 0.12 8.39
CA VAL A 70 9.82 1.36 8.92
C VAL A 70 10.69 1.07 10.15
N MET A 71 10.22 0.21 11.05
CA MET A 71 10.99 -0.23 12.22
C MET A 71 12.28 -0.96 11.83
N ASP A 72 12.20 -1.93 10.92
CA ASP A 72 13.37 -2.67 10.42
C ASP A 72 14.37 -1.75 9.71
N ALA A 73 13.88 -0.85 8.86
CA ALA A 73 14.71 0.12 8.17
C ALA A 73 15.39 1.09 9.14
N SER A 74 14.71 1.49 10.22
CA SER A 74 15.29 2.35 11.27
C SER A 74 16.41 1.65 12.00
N ASN A 75 16.20 0.38 12.40
CA ASN A 75 17.24 -0.43 13.03
C ASN A 75 18.47 -0.58 12.12
N ASN A 76 18.25 -0.94 10.85
CA ASN A 76 19.33 -1.08 9.86
C ASN A 76 20.06 0.25 9.61
N LYS A 77 19.33 1.36 9.51
CA LYS A 77 19.93 2.68 9.28
C LYS A 77 20.72 3.12 10.51
N TYR A 78 20.19 2.93 11.73
CA TYR A 78 20.87 3.23 12.98
C TYR A 78 22.22 2.52 13.08
N MET A 79 22.28 1.22 12.75
CA MET A 79 23.55 0.48 12.71
C MET A 79 24.59 1.14 11.79
N SER A 80 24.17 1.72 10.66
CA SER A 80 25.11 2.40 9.75
C SER A 80 25.55 3.80 10.22
N VAL A 81 24.64 4.57 10.81
CA VAL A 81 24.91 5.97 11.19
C VAL A 81 25.59 6.09 12.55
N SER A 82 25.25 5.22 13.51
CA SER A 82 25.84 5.19 14.84
C SER A 82 27.32 4.80 14.86
N LEU A 83 27.77 3.98 13.89
CA LEU A 83 29.19 3.66 13.71
C LEU A 83 30.04 4.89 13.36
N LYS A 84 29.48 5.82 12.59
CA LYS A 84 30.16 7.06 12.21
C LYS A 84 30.06 8.11 13.29
N SER A 85 28.91 8.17 13.98
CA SER A 85 28.63 9.23 14.93
C SER A 85 27.66 8.73 16.02
N PRO A 86 28.16 8.15 17.11
CA PRO A 86 27.31 7.62 18.18
C PRO A 86 26.34 8.67 18.74
N GLY A 87 25.17 8.23 19.18
CA GLY A 87 24.15 9.08 19.81
C GLY A 87 22.73 8.72 19.40
N ALA A 88 21.77 9.50 19.89
CA ALA A 88 20.35 9.36 19.58
C ALA A 88 20.05 9.88 18.17
N TYR A 89 19.08 9.22 17.52
CA TYR A 89 18.67 9.53 16.16
C TYR A 89 17.15 9.65 16.07
N VAL A 90 16.70 10.51 15.17
CA VAL A 90 15.32 10.56 14.72
C VAL A 90 15.27 10.28 13.22
N PHE A 91 14.51 9.26 12.84
CA PHE A 91 14.31 8.92 11.44
C PHE A 91 12.96 9.44 10.96
N THR A 92 12.95 10.31 9.95
CA THR A 92 11.71 10.86 9.40
C THR A 92 11.83 11.17 7.91
N ASN A 93 10.71 11.11 7.19
CA ASN A 93 10.59 11.55 5.80
C ASN A 93 10.10 13.01 5.65
N LYS A 94 9.72 13.68 6.76
CA LYS A 94 9.23 15.07 6.74
C LYS A 94 10.30 16.12 6.97
N VAL A 95 11.50 15.71 7.37
CA VAL A 95 12.63 16.60 7.60
C VAL A 95 13.81 16.12 6.76
N GLN A 96 14.35 17.02 5.94
CA GLN A 96 15.70 16.92 5.38
C GLN A 96 16.58 17.82 6.25
N ASP A 97 17.29 17.28 7.23
CA ASP A 97 18.45 18.04 7.73
C ASP A 97 19.65 17.78 6.85
N ASP A 98 20.34 18.88 6.61
CA ASP A 98 21.74 18.96 6.22
C ASP A 98 22.58 18.20 7.27
N GLU A 99 23.38 17.23 6.84
CA GLU A 99 24.30 16.44 7.69
C GLU A 99 25.24 17.33 8.55
N SER A 100 25.28 18.64 8.27
CA SER A 100 26.13 19.67 8.85
C SER A 100 25.56 20.40 10.09
N LYS A 101 24.29 20.21 10.49
CA LYS A 101 23.70 20.93 11.65
C LYS A 101 23.80 20.15 12.96
N THR A 102 24.15 20.88 14.04
CA THR A 102 24.33 20.40 15.43
C THR A 102 23.01 20.16 16.19
N SER A 103 21.94 19.78 15.51
CA SER A 103 20.65 19.50 16.16
C SER A 103 20.65 18.09 16.76
N TYR A 104 20.26 17.97 18.03
CA TYR A 104 20.28 16.73 18.80
C TYR A 104 18.87 16.32 19.21
N PRO A 105 18.27 15.21 18.78
CA PRO A 105 18.86 14.13 18.00
C PRO A 105 19.09 14.44 16.52
N LYS A 106 20.06 13.72 15.95
CA LYS A 106 20.40 13.81 14.53
C LYS A 106 19.22 13.29 13.72
N THR A 107 18.75 14.07 12.73
CA THR A 107 17.65 13.64 11.88
C THR A 107 18.15 13.07 10.55
N THR A 108 17.55 11.98 10.07
CA THR A 108 17.87 11.44 8.75
C THR A 108 16.71 10.64 8.17
N ASN A 109 16.69 10.46 6.86
CA ASN A 109 15.66 9.70 6.15
C ASN A 109 16.06 8.22 6.04
N LEU A 110 15.07 7.32 6.07
CA LEU A 110 15.23 5.87 5.81
C LEU A 110 15.31 5.53 4.31
N ASN A 111 15.05 6.49 3.43
CA ASN A 111 15.01 6.38 1.97
C ASN A 111 14.13 5.21 1.49
N LEU A 112 12.99 4.99 2.14
CA LEU A 112 12.04 3.97 1.74
C LEU A 112 11.43 4.34 0.38
N THR A 113 11.55 3.43 -0.60
CA THR A 113 11.16 3.63 -2.01
C THR A 113 9.63 3.63 -2.26
N SER A 114 8.81 3.68 -1.20
CA SER A 114 7.36 3.51 -1.28
C SER A 114 6.64 4.80 -0.89
N ASN A 115 5.96 5.39 -1.87
CA ASN A 115 5.15 6.60 -1.73
C ASN A 115 3.95 6.42 -0.78
N ALA A 116 3.63 7.51 -0.08
CA ALA A 116 2.42 7.77 0.73
C ALA A 116 2.35 7.23 2.17
N ILE A 117 3.49 6.93 2.81
CA ILE A 117 3.54 6.86 4.28
C ILE A 117 4.46 7.95 4.83
N ASP A 118 4.02 8.58 5.90
CA ASP A 118 4.80 9.46 6.73
C ASP A 118 5.24 8.72 7.97
N TYR A 119 6.48 8.94 8.40
CA TYR A 119 7.01 8.28 9.58
C TYR A 119 7.91 9.19 10.40
N CYS A 120 7.95 8.89 11.70
CA CYS A 120 8.88 9.47 12.64
C CYS A 120 9.25 8.40 13.68
N VAL A 121 10.53 8.08 13.79
CA VAL A 121 11.06 7.05 14.70
C VAL A 121 12.13 7.67 15.58
N GLU A 122 11.99 7.59 16.90
CA GLU A 122 13.00 8.02 17.86
C GLU A 122 13.80 6.81 18.34
N MET A 123 15.13 6.92 18.31
CA MET A 123 16.04 5.91 18.84
C MET A 123 16.97 6.53 19.88
N ASN A 124 17.15 5.83 21.00
CA ASN A 124 18.07 6.22 22.05
C ASN A 124 19.53 5.87 21.66
N ASN A 125 20.49 6.27 22.51
CA ASN A 125 21.92 6.02 22.29
C ASN A 125 22.32 4.54 22.34
N GLU A 126 21.44 3.67 22.83
CA GLU A 126 21.66 2.22 22.93
C GLU A 126 21.14 1.49 21.67
N GLY A 127 20.47 2.20 20.76
CA GLY A 127 19.83 1.61 19.59
C GLY A 127 18.44 1.04 19.84
N ASN A 128 17.80 1.38 20.97
CA ASN A 128 16.41 1.02 21.23
C ASN A 128 15.48 2.10 20.65
N ILE A 129 14.45 1.66 19.93
CA ILE A 129 13.39 2.55 19.45
C ILE A 129 12.50 2.94 20.63
N THR A 130 12.47 4.21 21.02
CA THR A 130 11.63 4.68 22.15
C THR A 130 10.26 5.17 21.71
N PHE A 131 10.13 5.53 20.44
CA PHE A 131 8.90 6.01 19.86
C PHE A 131 8.84 5.70 18.37
N ILE A 132 7.66 5.33 17.88
CA ILE A 132 7.38 5.20 16.44
C ILE A 132 5.99 5.76 16.14
N HIS A 133 5.94 6.61 15.12
CA HIS A 133 4.71 7.06 14.48
C HIS A 133 4.81 6.78 12.99
N VAL A 134 3.85 6.05 12.45
CA VAL A 134 3.70 5.80 11.01
C VAL A 134 2.27 6.14 10.65
N SER A 135 2.07 6.91 9.57
CA SER A 135 0.76 7.37 9.13
C SER A 135 0.66 7.40 7.60
N ASP A 136 -0.50 7.05 7.07
CA ASP A 136 -0.88 7.36 5.68
C ASP A 136 -2.15 8.23 5.66
N ALA A 137 -2.81 8.35 4.51
CA ALA A 137 -4.04 9.15 4.39
C ALA A 137 -5.26 8.55 5.14
N THR A 138 -5.20 7.30 5.58
CA THR A 138 -6.33 6.52 6.13
C THR A 138 -6.03 5.89 7.50
N TYR A 139 -4.79 5.54 7.79
CA TYR A 139 -4.36 4.79 8.98
C TYR A 139 -3.17 5.47 9.69
N SER A 140 -3.07 5.27 11.00
CA SER A 140 -1.94 5.73 11.80
C SER A 140 -1.65 4.78 12.96
N ILE A 141 -0.36 4.53 13.21
CA ILE A 141 0.16 3.73 14.33
C ILE A 141 1.09 4.63 15.13
N LYS A 142 0.79 4.82 16.42
CA LYS A 142 1.65 5.53 17.39
C LYS A 142 1.97 4.62 18.57
N ILE A 143 3.25 4.43 18.85
CA ILE A 143 3.71 3.61 19.98
C ILE A 143 4.85 4.33 20.69
N ALA A 144 4.74 4.47 22.01
CA ALA A 144 5.76 5.06 22.87
C ALA A 144 6.08 4.09 24.01
N ASN A 145 7.37 3.78 24.19
CA ASN A 145 7.82 2.90 25.27
C ASN A 145 9.23 3.32 25.73
N ASP A 146 9.37 3.56 27.04
CA ASP A 146 10.65 3.89 27.67
C ASP A 146 11.66 2.73 27.66
N LYS A 147 11.16 1.49 27.51
CA LYS A 147 11.95 0.24 27.46
C LYS A 147 12.22 -0.27 26.05
N GLY A 148 11.82 0.49 25.03
CA GLY A 148 11.97 0.09 23.64
C GLY A 148 10.68 -0.50 23.04
N VAL A 149 10.43 -0.22 21.76
CA VAL A 149 9.34 -0.76 20.96
C VAL A 149 9.83 -1.97 20.19
N LYS A 150 9.08 -3.09 20.24
CA LYS A 150 9.36 -4.34 19.54
C LYS A 150 8.46 -4.51 18.32
N LEU A 151 8.85 -5.40 17.42
CA LEU A 151 8.07 -5.72 16.22
C LEU A 151 6.67 -6.27 16.56
N ASP A 152 6.57 -7.06 17.64
CA ASP A 152 5.31 -7.63 18.13
C ASP A 152 4.34 -6.56 18.67
N ASP A 153 4.84 -5.37 19.04
CA ASP A 153 3.99 -4.24 19.44
C ASP A 153 3.26 -3.65 18.22
N ILE A 154 3.84 -3.84 17.02
CA ILE A 154 3.27 -3.50 15.71
C ILE A 154 2.65 -4.77 15.11
N SER A 155 1.58 -5.25 15.74
CA SER A 155 0.77 -6.35 15.21
C SER A 155 -0.59 -5.84 14.74
N LYS A 156 -1.31 -6.68 13.99
CA LYS A 156 -2.74 -6.44 13.78
C LYS A 156 -3.46 -6.46 15.13
N PRO A 157 -4.51 -5.66 15.32
CA PRO A 157 -5.39 -5.83 16.45
C PRO A 157 -6.18 -7.13 16.29
N ASN A 158 -6.51 -7.78 17.40
CA ASN A 158 -7.60 -8.76 17.39
C ASN A 158 -8.92 -8.03 17.10
N GLU A 159 -9.97 -8.72 16.63
CA GLU A 159 -11.25 -8.10 16.22
C GLU A 159 -11.87 -7.13 17.27
N SER A 160 -11.53 -7.25 18.56
CA SER A 160 -11.96 -6.30 19.61
C SER A 160 -11.17 -4.99 19.66
N ASP A 161 -9.97 -4.95 19.08
CA ASP A 161 -8.98 -3.88 19.27
C ASP A 161 -8.78 -3.02 18.01
N ALA A 162 -9.68 -3.13 17.03
CA ALA A 162 -9.64 -2.41 15.74
C ALA A 162 -9.56 -0.87 15.86
N ASN A 163 -9.69 -0.34 17.08
CA ASN A 163 -9.52 1.07 17.42
C ASN A 163 -8.08 1.46 17.81
N LYS A 164 -7.15 0.52 17.98
CA LYS A 164 -5.77 0.79 18.44
C LYS A 164 -4.86 1.37 17.35
N TYR A 165 -5.20 1.16 16.08
CA TYR A 165 -4.39 1.55 14.91
C TYR A 165 -5.19 2.38 13.90
N LYS A 166 -6.36 2.87 14.29
CA LYS A 166 -7.24 3.71 13.46
C LYS A 166 -7.37 5.09 14.09
N GLU A 167 -6.57 6.04 13.61
CA GLU A 167 -6.95 7.44 13.64
C GLU A 167 -6.70 8.08 12.28
N LEU A 168 -7.78 8.23 11.50
CA LEU A 168 -8.18 9.42 10.72
C LEU A 168 -9.66 9.24 10.29
N LYS A 169 -10.62 9.77 11.07
CA LYS A 169 -11.89 10.23 10.49
C LYS A 169 -11.73 11.73 10.23
N THR A 170 -11.47 12.06 8.98
CA THR A 170 -11.45 13.43 8.46
C THR A 170 -12.75 14.14 8.81
N ASN A 171 -12.65 15.21 9.62
CA ASN A 171 -13.48 16.41 9.55
C ASN A 171 -12.67 17.54 10.19
N GLY A 172 -12.08 18.37 9.33
CA GLY A 172 -11.04 19.33 9.70
C GLY A 172 -11.54 20.61 10.35
N THR A 173 -10.58 21.27 11.00
CA THR A 173 -10.36 22.73 11.02
C THR A 173 -8.93 22.99 11.50
N ASP A 174 -8.11 23.58 10.63
CA ASP A 174 -7.02 24.58 10.80
C ASP A 174 -6.02 24.54 11.99
N ALA A 175 -5.97 23.46 12.76
CA ALA A 175 -4.75 23.01 13.43
C ALA A 175 -4.11 21.89 12.60
N ASP A 176 -4.09 22.14 11.28
CA ASP A 176 -3.33 21.47 10.24
C ASP A 176 -2.24 20.65 10.86
N TYR A 177 -2.23 19.34 10.61
CA TYR A 177 -1.00 18.57 10.50
C TYR A 177 0.15 19.23 11.28
N ALA A 178 0.06 19.25 12.62
CA ALA A 178 1.23 19.55 13.42
C ALA A 178 2.09 18.33 13.16
N ALA A 179 2.90 18.44 12.11
CA ALA A 179 3.06 17.46 11.05
C ALA A 179 3.57 16.12 11.59
N VAL A 180 3.94 15.18 10.75
CA VAL A 180 4.79 14.05 11.20
C VAL A 180 6.20 14.58 11.55
N GLY A 181 6.25 15.71 12.25
CA GLY A 181 7.14 16.84 12.11
C GLY A 181 7.61 17.19 13.50
N LEU A 182 8.92 17.00 13.61
CA LEU A 182 9.79 17.47 14.66
C LEU A 182 9.22 18.65 15.46
N THR A 183 9.06 18.47 16.77
CA THR A 183 9.15 19.62 17.68
C THR A 183 10.62 19.79 18.01
N ILE A 184 11.19 20.97 17.78
CA ILE A 184 12.51 21.32 18.31
C ILE A 184 12.29 21.98 19.67
N GLU A 185 12.58 21.28 20.76
CA GLU A 185 12.54 21.84 22.12
C GLU A 185 13.91 22.41 22.50
N GLY A 186 14.01 23.73 22.68
CA GLY A 186 15.24 24.42 23.15
C GLY A 186 15.80 25.46 22.16
N SER A 187 16.89 26.14 22.55
CA SER A 187 17.61 27.14 21.73
C SER A 187 19.11 26.84 21.72
N GLY A 188 19.79 27.04 20.58
CA GLY A 188 21.23 26.77 20.41
C GLY A 188 21.59 25.29 20.30
N ASP A 189 22.81 24.90 20.68
CA ASP A 189 23.35 23.52 20.61
C ASP A 189 22.62 22.47 21.49
N THR A 190 21.53 22.85 22.16
CA THR A 190 20.73 21.98 23.04
C THR A 190 19.36 21.62 22.47
N ALA A 191 19.08 22.07 21.25
CA ALA A 191 17.79 21.94 20.58
C ALA A 191 17.42 20.47 20.29
N LYS A 192 16.31 20.00 20.88
CA LYS A 192 15.81 18.62 20.79
C LYS A 192 14.75 18.37 19.76
N SER A 193 15.11 17.72 18.66
CA SER A 193 14.18 17.15 17.70
C SER A 193 13.42 15.96 18.31
N LYS A 194 12.10 16.08 18.45
CA LYS A 194 11.23 15.01 18.91
C LYS A 194 10.12 14.76 17.93
N CYS A 195 9.71 13.52 17.78
CA CYS A 195 8.49 13.21 17.08
C CYS A 195 7.30 13.79 17.87
N ASN A 196 6.39 14.46 17.16
CA ASN A 196 5.20 15.02 17.78
C ASN A 196 4.34 13.86 18.33
N ARG A 197 4.21 13.79 19.66
CA ARG A 197 3.50 12.71 20.36
C ARG A 197 1.99 12.90 20.25
#